data_AF-A0A101SWB9-F1
#
_entry.id   AF-A0A101SWB9-F1
#
_cell.length_a   1.000
_cell.length_b   1.000
_cell.length_c   1.000
_cell.angle_alpha   90.00
_cell.angle_beta   90.00
_cell.angle_gamma   90.00
#
_symmetry.space_group_name_H-M   'P 1'
#
loop_
_entity.id
_entity.type
_entity.pdbx_description
1 polymer ?
#
loop_
_entity_poly.entity_id
_entity_poly.type
_entity_poly.pdbx_seq_one_letter_code
_entity_poly.pdbx_strand_id
1 'polypeptide(L)'
;MYDTVESIAAPKWSTGKVAMVANPQLAMVQWPATAQRPPYLTAIDPWEGVTDVYRDVVVRGGIPDTVFHTGTSLLSPTEPAGSTTSPR
;
A
#
# COMPACT_ATOMS: atom_id res chain seq x y z
N MET A 1 16.30 0.81 -0.93
CA MET A 1 15.73 -0.41 -1.56
C MET A 1 16.71 -1.05 -2.51
N TYR A 2 17.31 -0.30 -3.45
CA TYR A 2 18.40 -0.80 -4.30
C TYR A 2 19.55 -1.44 -3.48
N ASP A 3 20.18 -0.67 -2.59
CA ASP A 3 21.31 -1.16 -1.76
C ASP A 3 20.92 -2.35 -0.87
N THR A 4 19.67 -2.37 -0.41
CA THR A 4 19.11 -3.46 0.38
C THR A 4 19.03 -4.76 -0.45
N VAL A 5 18.54 -4.67 -1.68
CA VAL A 5 18.49 -5.80 -2.62
C VAL A 5 19.90 -6.30 -2.94
N GLU A 6 20.86 -5.42 -3.21
CA GLU A 6 22.25 -5.82 -3.46
C GLU A 6 22.90 -6.48 -2.24
N SER A 7 22.67 -5.92 -1.04
CA SER A 7 23.20 -6.46 0.22
C SER A 7 22.63 -7.84 0.54
N ILE A 8 21.38 -8.12 0.17
CA ILE A 8 20.73 -9.44 0.34
C ILE A 8 21.18 -10.42 -0.74
N ALA A 9 21.55 -9.94 -1.93
CA ALA A 9 22.01 -10.78 -3.03
C ALA A 9 23.47 -11.25 -2.88
N ALA A 10 24.32 -10.50 -2.18
CA ALA A 10 25.76 -10.73 -2.07
C ALA A 10 26.22 -11.98 -1.26
N PRO A 11 25.56 -12.38 -0.15
CA PRO A 11 26.07 -13.47 0.68
C PRO A 11 25.97 -14.85 0.01
N LYS A 12 26.86 -15.78 0.39
CA LYS A 12 26.93 -17.15 -0.18
C LYS A 12 25.67 -18.01 0.02
N TRP A 13 24.80 -17.64 0.96
CA TRP A 13 23.52 -18.32 1.19
C TRP A 13 22.43 -17.82 0.24
N SER A 14 22.65 -16.71 -0.46
CA SER A 14 21.73 -16.14 -1.41
C SER A 14 21.97 -16.74 -2.79
N THR A 15 20.89 -16.97 -3.53
CA THR A 15 20.96 -17.40 -4.94
C THR A 15 21.17 -16.22 -5.89
N GLY A 16 21.31 -15.00 -5.37
CA GLY A 16 21.38 -13.76 -6.15
C GLY A 16 20.05 -13.35 -6.76
N LYS A 17 18.95 -14.04 -6.43
CA LYS A 17 17.58 -13.70 -6.85
C LYS A 17 16.79 -13.22 -5.64
N VAL A 18 16.44 -11.93 -5.65
CA VAL A 18 15.70 -11.29 -4.57
C VAL A 18 14.30 -10.94 -5.06
N ALA A 19 13.30 -11.20 -4.23
CA ALA A 19 11.92 -10.78 -4.47
C ALA A 19 11.44 -9.91 -3.31
N MET A 20 10.56 -8.94 -3.60
CA MET A 20 9.89 -8.14 -2.58
C MET A 20 8.43 -8.56 -2.49
N VAL A 21 7.94 -8.77 -1.27
CA VAL A 21 6.53 -9.09 -0.99
C VAL A 21 6.13 -8.26 0.21
N ALA A 22 4.99 -7.58 0.14
CA ALA A 22 4.49 -6.77 1.25
C ALA A 22 2.99 -6.50 1.08
N ASN A 23 2.33 -6.22 2.21
CA ASN A 23 0.98 -5.70 2.32
C ASN A 23 0.90 -4.73 3.52
N PRO A 24 -0.09 -3.83 3.59
CA PRO A 24 -0.77 -3.09 2.52
C PRO A 24 0.01 -1.81 2.18
N GLN A 25 0.33 -0.98 3.18
CA GLN A 25 1.07 0.28 2.99
C GLN A 25 2.52 0.04 2.60
N LEU A 26 3.11 -1.07 3.04
CA LEU A 26 4.47 -1.46 2.64
C LEU A 26 4.54 -1.96 1.19
N ALA A 27 3.42 -2.24 0.53
CA ALA A 27 3.43 -2.55 -0.90
C ALA A 27 3.74 -1.31 -1.76
N MET A 28 3.43 -0.10 -1.26
CA MET A 28 3.67 1.15 -2.00
C MET A 28 5.16 1.40 -2.28
N VAL A 29 6.06 0.94 -1.40
CA VAL A 29 7.51 1.13 -1.58
C VAL A 29 8.12 0.20 -2.62
N GLN A 30 7.40 -0.84 -3.06
CA GLN A 30 7.87 -1.76 -4.11
C GLN A 30 7.90 -1.10 -5.49
N TRP A 31 6.98 -0.17 -5.76
CA TRP A 31 6.93 0.59 -7.02
C TRP A 31 8.16 1.47 -7.27
N PRO A 32 8.57 2.38 -6.36
CA PRO A 32 9.81 3.14 -6.55
C PRO A 32 11.06 2.26 -6.43
N ALA A 33 11.00 1.11 -5.75
CA ALA A 33 12.11 0.15 -5.69
C ALA A 33 12.37 -0.50 -7.06
N THR A 34 11.32 -0.91 -7.78
CA THR A 34 11.44 -1.47 -9.13
C THR A 34 11.84 -0.44 -10.17
N ALA A 35 11.43 0.82 -10.02
CA ALA A 35 11.82 1.91 -10.92
C ALA A 35 13.35 2.11 -10.96
N GLN A 36 14.07 1.79 -9.88
CA GLN A 36 15.54 1.83 -9.80
C GLN A 36 16.22 0.66 -10.53
N ARG A 37 15.44 -0.33 -11.00
CA ARG A 37 15.91 -1.52 -11.74
C ARG A 37 17.12 -2.23 -11.07
N PRO A 38 17.02 -2.67 -9.80
CA PRO A 38 18.09 -3.42 -9.17
C PRO A 38 18.36 -4.72 -9.93
N PRO A 39 19.62 -5.05 -10.26
CA PRO A 39 19.96 -6.19 -11.12
C PRO A 39 19.53 -7.55 -10.52
N TYR A 40 19.48 -7.64 -9.19
CA TYR A 40 19.13 -8.87 -8.47
C TYR A 40 17.64 -8.95 -8.08
N LEU A 41 16.85 -7.90 -8.35
CA LEU A 41 15.42 -7.90 -8.09
C LEU A 41 14.69 -8.63 -9.23
N THR A 42 14.20 -9.84 -8.96
CA THR A 42 13.57 -10.69 -9.98
C THR A 42 12.06 -10.64 -9.98
N ALA A 43 11.43 -10.28 -8.86
CA ALA A 43 9.98 -10.23 -8.74
C ALA A 43 9.52 -9.27 -7.64
N ILE A 44 8.32 -8.72 -7.81
CA ILE A 44 7.59 -7.99 -6.77
C ILE A 44 6.17 -8.54 -6.64
N ASP A 45 5.63 -8.52 -5.42
CA ASP A 45 4.24 -8.81 -5.11
C ASP A 45 3.67 -7.71 -4.20
N PRO A 46 3.18 -6.60 -4.78
CA PRO A 46 2.63 -5.46 -4.05
C PRO A 46 1.15 -5.66 -3.74
N TRP A 47 0.85 -6.49 -2.75
CA TRP A 47 -0.53 -6.74 -2.34
C TRP A 47 -1.11 -5.49 -1.67
N GLU A 48 -2.17 -4.92 -2.27
CA GLU A 48 -2.87 -3.68 -1.84
C GLU A 48 -2.04 -2.39 -1.97
N GLY A 49 -0.96 -2.42 -2.74
CA GLY A 49 -0.09 -1.25 -2.92
C GLY A 49 -0.64 -0.20 -3.88
N VAL A 50 -0.84 1.02 -3.40
CA VAL A 50 -1.17 2.19 -4.23
C VAL A 50 0.06 2.68 -5.01
N THR A 51 -0.15 3.10 -6.26
CA THR A 51 0.92 3.66 -7.13
C THR A 51 0.94 5.18 -7.14
N ASP A 52 -0.23 5.82 -7.02
CA ASP A 52 -0.38 7.28 -7.00
C ASP A 52 -1.18 7.70 -5.76
N VAL A 53 -0.45 7.93 -4.65
CA VAL A 53 -1.05 8.32 -3.36
C VAL A 53 -1.91 9.58 -3.51
N TYR A 54 -1.46 10.54 -4.32
CA TYR A 54 -2.15 11.80 -4.46
C TYR A 54 -3.51 11.62 -5.14
N ARG A 55 -3.56 10.88 -6.24
CA ARG A 55 -4.82 10.65 -6.97
C ARG A 55 -5.73 9.62 -6.33
N ASP A 56 -5.15 8.58 -5.73
CA ASP A 56 -5.95 7.43 -5.28
C ASP A 56 -6.43 7.57 -3.84
N VAL A 57 -5.70 8.35 -3.02
CA VAL A 57 -5.95 8.47 -1.58
C VAL A 57 -6.20 9.92 -1.15
N VAL A 58 -5.35 10.86 -1.54
CA VAL A 58 -5.40 12.24 -1.01
C VAL A 58 -6.50 13.07 -1.65
N VAL A 59 -6.62 13.03 -2.98
CA VAL A 59 -7.52 13.90 -3.76
C VAL A 59 -8.21 13.12 -4.87
N ARG A 60 -9.00 12.10 -4.48
CA ARG A 60 -9.70 11.26 -5.46
C ARG A 60 -10.73 12.09 -6.24
N GLY A 61 -10.56 12.14 -7.56
CA GLY A 61 -11.44 12.91 -8.43
C GLY A 61 -11.40 14.43 -8.22
N GLY A 62 -10.35 14.97 -7.60
CA GLY A 62 -10.23 16.41 -7.32
C GLY A 62 -10.83 16.86 -5.99
N ILE A 63 -11.40 15.94 -5.21
CA ILE A 63 -11.99 16.21 -3.89
C ILE A 63 -11.04 15.66 -2.82
N PRO A 64 -10.55 16.49 -1.88
CA PRO A 64 -9.68 16.01 -0.80
C PRO A 64 -10.38 15.01 0.13
N ASP A 65 -9.73 13.89 0.42
CA ASP A 65 -10.17 12.94 1.46
C ASP A 65 -9.70 13.44 2.84
N THR A 66 -10.63 13.89 3.65
CA THR A 66 -10.35 14.37 5.01
C THR A 66 -10.41 13.26 6.06
N VAL A 67 -11.03 12.12 5.74
CA VAL A 67 -11.27 11.03 6.70
C VAL A 67 -10.02 10.16 6.85
N PHE A 68 -9.34 9.87 5.74
CA PHE A 68 -8.08 9.12 5.75
C PHE A 68 -6.94 9.93 6.40
N HIS A 69 -6.94 11.26 6.25
CA HIS A 69 -5.86 12.12 6.74
C HIS A 69 -6.00 12.58 8.19
N THR A 70 -7.23 12.71 8.70
CA THR A 70 -7.47 13.14 10.09
C THR A 70 -7.58 11.96 11.08
N GLY A 71 -7.52 10.71 10.60
CA GLY A 71 -7.62 9.52 11.45
C GLY A 71 -9.04 9.25 11.98
N THR A 72 -10.04 10.00 11.50
CA THR A 72 -11.44 9.89 11.91
C THR A 72 -12.11 8.61 11.38
N SER A 73 -11.47 7.89 10.44
CA SER A 73 -11.95 6.60 9.92
C SER A 73 -12.15 5.52 11.00
N LEU A 74 -11.46 5.61 12.15
CA LEU A 74 -11.63 4.66 13.27
C LEU A 74 -12.82 4.99 14.19
N LEU A 75 -13.48 6.13 13.95
CA LEU A 75 -14.55 6.65 14.79
C LEU A 75 -15.89 6.73 14.05
N SER A 76 -16.06 6.06 12.90
CA SER A 76 -17.40 5.94 12.32
C SER A 76 -18.30 5.25 13.34
N PRO A 77 -19.35 5.90 13.85
CA PRO A 77 -20.32 5.20 14.69
C PRO A 77 -20.93 4.09 13.85
N THR A 78 -20.89 2.86 14.36
CA THR A 78 -21.71 1.77 13.83
C THR A 78 -23.14 2.29 13.72
N GLU A 79 -23.69 2.33 12.52
CA GLU A 79 -25.06 2.76 12.27
C GLU A 79 -26.00 1.93 13.17
N PRO A 80 -26.86 2.54 14.02
CA PRO A 80 -27.82 1.75 14.79
C PRO A 80 -28.84 1.15 13.82
N ALA A 81 -29.02 -0.17 13.94
CA ALA A 81 -29.96 -0.95 13.14
C ALA A 81 -31.34 -0.29 13.05
N GLY A 82 -31.91 -0.31 11.85
CA GLY A 82 -33.03 0.51 11.40
C GLY A 82 -34.25 0.57 12.33
N SER A 83 -34.77 1.79 12.48
CA SER A 83 -36.13 2.05 12.95
C SER A 83 -37.13 1.55 11.90
N THR A 84 -37.78 0.42 12.18
CA THR A 84 -38.94 -0.03 11.39
C THR A 84 -40.20 0.32 12.15
N THR A 85 -40.79 1.49 11.90
CA THR A 85 -42.21 1.72 12.20
C THR A 85 -42.83 2.60 11.11
N SER A 86 -43.54 1.96 10.18
CA SER A 86 -44.45 2.60 9.23
C SER A 86 -45.75 2.97 9.94
N PRO A 87 -46.34 4.17 9.75
CA PRO A 87 -47.64 4.49 10.31
C PRO A 87 -48.76 3.94 9.40
N ARG A 88 -49.65 3.13 9.97
CA ARG A 88 -51.01 2.91 9.49
C ARG A 88 -51.94 2.90 10.70
#